data_AF-A5W284-F1
#
_entry.id   AF-A5W284-F1
#
_cell.length_a   1.000
_cell.length_b   1.000
_cell.length_c   1.000
_cell.angle_alpha   90.00
_cell.angle_beta   90.00
_cell.angle_gamma   90.00
#
_symmetry.space_group_name_H-M   'P 1'
#
loop_
_entity.id
_entity.type
_entity.pdbx_description
1 polymer ?
#
loop_
_entity_poly.entity_id
_entity_poly.type
_entity_poly.pdbx_seq_one_letter_code
_entity_poly.pdbx_strand_id
1 'polypeptide(L)'
;MAKEHIPETLDLGVTDPSKTAEARQDRHFEGKLDWIVFGFTSLLAIAFVLWGFLNQVSLASSASSAQSWVILNFGWFFVLTSSLFVVFVLWLAASRYGRVPLGRDGEQPEFRTVSWVAMMFSAGMGIGLMFFGVAEPLSHYISPPPGSASGQTSEAMQVAMATTLFHWTLHPWAMYAIVGLVIAYGTFRRGRSQLISAAFRPLIGKHANGPLGRLIDMMAIFATLFGSAASLGLGALQIAGGLEYNGWIESPGKLFYISIITLLTIAFVTSAVSGIGKGIQWLSNTNMVLALVLAVFVFMVGPTLLMLNLLPTSLGIYIKMLPEMMARTNASGGEQMNSWLAGWTVFYWAWWISWTPFVGMFIARISRGRTIRQFVTGVLLVPSLVSLVWFTIFGGAAIEAVREGAFQLANGAVNSNHALYQLLDSYPLASATSVLVMILVGIFFVSGADAASLVMGTLSEHGTTAPSRRTVIFWGTLTGTVAAIMLAIGDPGNPGEALTGLQNLTIVVALPFVVVMVLLCLALYRDLRKDPMMLRHLRGNELIEKAVLYGAVKHGEEFYIVVQEKKASAKTAAEAEVTSN
;
A
#
# COMPACT_ATOMS: atom_id res chain seq x y z
N MET A 1 -30.92 -8.20 -52.07
CA MET A 1 -29.52 -7.78 -51.87
C MET A 1 -29.32 -7.50 -50.39
N ALA A 2 -28.23 -8.06 -49.85
CA ALA A 2 -28.01 -8.34 -48.45
C ALA A 2 -28.10 -7.11 -47.54
N LYS A 3 -28.94 -7.18 -46.51
CA LYS A 3 -28.73 -6.43 -45.28
C LYS A 3 -27.58 -7.11 -44.55
N GLU A 4 -26.35 -6.69 -44.83
CA GLU A 4 -25.24 -6.93 -43.92
C GLU A 4 -25.65 -6.38 -42.55
N HIS A 5 -25.92 -7.31 -41.63
CA HIS A 5 -25.77 -7.05 -40.20
C HIS A 5 -24.34 -6.56 -40.02
N ILE A 6 -24.15 -5.25 -39.84
CA ILE A 6 -22.88 -4.72 -39.33
C ILE A 6 -22.93 -4.94 -37.82
N PRO A 7 -22.22 -5.94 -37.26
CA PRO A 7 -22.22 -6.24 -35.83
C PRO A 7 -21.49 -5.16 -35.02
N GLU A 8 -20.70 -4.31 -35.69
CA GLU A 8 -19.73 -3.43 -35.06
C GLU A 8 -20.30 -2.29 -34.21
N THR A 9 -21.58 -1.94 -34.34
CA THR A 9 -22.16 -0.85 -33.51
C THR A 9 -22.70 -1.33 -32.16
N LEU A 10 -22.93 -2.64 -32.00
CA LEU A 10 -23.25 -3.29 -30.71
C LEU A 10 -22.00 -3.94 -30.07
N ASP A 11 -20.98 -4.29 -30.86
CA ASP A 11 -19.68 -4.79 -30.36
C ASP A 11 -18.80 -3.71 -29.71
N LEU A 12 -19.15 -2.43 -29.82
CA LEU A 12 -18.35 -1.31 -29.29
C LEU A 12 -18.63 -0.92 -27.83
N GLY A 13 -19.26 -1.77 -27.02
CA GLY A 13 -19.01 -1.72 -25.56
C GLY A 13 -20.19 -1.53 -24.63
N VAL A 14 -21.26 -2.32 -24.79
CA VAL A 14 -22.16 -2.65 -23.67
C VAL A 14 -22.28 -4.16 -23.51
N THR A 15 -21.16 -4.87 -23.61
CA THR A 15 -21.09 -6.23 -23.07
C THR A 15 -20.56 -6.12 -21.66
N ASP A 16 -21.29 -6.68 -20.70
CA ASP A 16 -20.80 -6.89 -19.36
C ASP A 16 -19.45 -7.63 -19.45
N PRO A 17 -18.31 -7.00 -19.11
CA PRO A 17 -16.99 -7.56 -19.38
C PRO A 17 -16.77 -8.89 -18.65
N SER A 18 -17.51 -9.12 -17.55
CA SER A 18 -17.53 -10.39 -16.82
C SER A 18 -18.16 -11.56 -17.61
N LYS A 19 -18.96 -11.27 -18.65
CA LYS A 19 -19.61 -12.27 -19.50
C LYS A 19 -18.79 -12.66 -20.73
N THR A 20 -17.64 -12.02 -20.96
CA THR A 20 -16.75 -12.35 -22.07
C THR A 20 -16.19 -13.77 -21.95
N ALA A 21 -15.92 -14.43 -23.07
CA ALA A 21 -15.27 -15.75 -23.07
C ALA A 21 -13.92 -15.72 -22.35
N GLU A 22 -13.19 -14.60 -22.46
CA GLU A 22 -11.95 -14.33 -21.75
C GLU A 22 -12.15 -14.34 -20.23
N ALA A 23 -13.15 -13.60 -19.72
CA ALA A 23 -13.47 -13.60 -18.29
C ALA A 23 -13.90 -14.99 -17.80
N ARG A 24 -14.71 -15.72 -18.57
CA ARG A 24 -15.11 -17.10 -18.20
C ARG A 24 -13.92 -18.04 -18.08
N GLN A 25 -12.94 -17.91 -18.98
CA GLN A 25 -11.72 -18.72 -18.94
C GLN A 25 -10.87 -18.40 -17.71
N ASP A 26 -10.68 -17.12 -17.40
CA ASP A 26 -9.87 -16.70 -16.24
C ASP A 26 -10.53 -17.13 -14.93
N ARG A 27 -11.87 -17.03 -14.84
CA ARG A 27 -12.63 -17.37 -13.64
C ARG A 27 -12.95 -18.85 -13.47
N HIS A 28 -12.63 -19.68 -14.46
CA HIS A 28 -12.99 -21.10 -14.43
C HIS A 28 -12.38 -21.88 -13.24
N PHE A 29 -11.21 -21.43 -12.79
CA PHE A 29 -10.50 -22.03 -11.67
C PHE A 29 -10.62 -21.24 -10.36
N GLU A 30 -11.40 -20.14 -10.32
CA GLU A 30 -11.58 -19.34 -9.11
C GLU A 30 -12.06 -20.20 -7.95
N GLY A 31 -11.39 -20.07 -6.80
CA GLY A 31 -11.71 -20.79 -5.56
C GLY A 31 -11.10 -22.19 -5.48
N LYS A 32 -10.39 -22.65 -6.52
CA LYS A 32 -9.53 -23.84 -6.45
C LYS A 32 -8.11 -23.41 -6.11
N LEU A 33 -7.44 -24.21 -5.30
CA LEU A 33 -6.03 -23.99 -4.95
C LEU A 33 -5.14 -24.19 -6.19
N ASP A 34 -4.35 -23.19 -6.56
CA ASP A 34 -3.27 -23.36 -7.53
C ASP A 34 -2.10 -24.03 -6.82
N TRP A 35 -2.02 -25.36 -6.93
CA TRP A 35 -0.98 -26.17 -6.29
C TRP A 35 0.44 -25.78 -6.68
N ILE A 36 0.63 -25.20 -7.86
CA ILE A 36 1.96 -24.76 -8.30
C ILE A 36 2.31 -23.47 -7.57
N VAL A 37 1.43 -22.46 -7.62
CA VAL A 37 1.64 -21.20 -6.90
C VAL A 37 1.78 -21.44 -5.41
N PHE A 38 0.79 -22.09 -4.80
CA PHE A 38 0.76 -22.39 -3.37
C PHE A 38 1.93 -23.29 -2.96
N GLY A 39 2.18 -24.39 -3.67
CA GLY A 39 3.21 -25.37 -3.30
C GLY A 39 4.62 -24.81 -3.36
N PHE A 40 4.99 -24.13 -4.44
CA PHE A 40 6.33 -23.55 -4.57
C PHE A 40 6.54 -22.38 -3.60
N THR A 41 5.54 -21.51 -3.43
CA THR A 41 5.68 -20.38 -2.49
C THR A 41 5.77 -20.85 -1.05
N SER A 42 4.93 -21.81 -0.66
CA SER A 42 4.96 -22.44 0.65
C SER A 42 6.31 -23.11 0.91
N LEU A 43 6.83 -23.86 -0.06
CA LEU A 43 8.13 -24.53 0.07
C LEU A 43 9.26 -23.53 0.32
N LEU A 44 9.33 -22.46 -0.48
CA LEU A 44 10.37 -21.44 -0.34
C LEU A 44 10.24 -20.69 0.99
N ALA A 45 9.01 -20.36 1.42
CA ALA A 45 8.78 -19.68 2.70
C ALA A 45 9.10 -20.60 3.89
N ILE A 46 8.73 -21.88 3.84
CA ILE A 46 9.10 -22.88 4.86
C ILE A 46 10.61 -23.10 4.88
N ALA A 47 11.28 -23.16 3.72
CA ALA A 47 12.73 -23.29 3.66
C ALA A 47 13.44 -22.08 4.30
N PHE A 48 12.94 -20.87 4.05
CA PHE A 48 13.40 -19.67 4.73
C PHE A 48 13.21 -19.75 6.25
N VAL A 49 12.03 -20.18 6.69
CA VAL A 49 11.72 -20.40 8.10
C VAL A 49 12.67 -21.42 8.74
N LEU A 50 12.90 -22.55 8.08
CA LEU A 50 13.83 -23.58 8.54
C LEU A 50 15.26 -23.06 8.62
N TRP A 51 15.72 -22.27 7.65
CA TRP A 51 17.05 -21.64 7.70
C TRP A 51 17.18 -20.72 8.92
N GLY A 52 16.17 -19.90 9.19
CA GLY A 52 16.13 -19.03 10.36
C GLY A 52 16.09 -19.79 11.68
N PHE A 53 15.43 -20.95 11.76
CA PHE A 53 15.43 -21.79 12.96
C PHE A 53 16.76 -22.52 13.17
N LEU A 54 17.37 -23.04 12.11
CA LEU A 54 18.59 -23.84 12.19
C LEU A 54 19.84 -22.99 12.38
N ASN A 55 19.94 -21.82 11.74
CA ASN A 55 21.13 -20.97 11.81
C ASN A 55 20.81 -19.48 11.64
N GLN A 56 20.48 -18.84 12.76
CA GLN A 56 20.16 -17.41 12.82
C GLN A 56 21.34 -16.51 12.44
N VAL A 57 22.57 -16.89 12.82
CA VAL A 57 23.78 -16.10 12.55
C VAL A 57 24.07 -16.07 11.05
N SER A 58 23.96 -17.21 10.37
CA SER A 58 24.11 -17.31 8.92
C SER A 58 23.03 -16.54 8.17
N LEU A 59 21.77 -16.61 8.63
CA LEU A 59 20.69 -15.85 8.03
C LEU A 59 20.88 -14.34 8.21
N ALA A 60 21.26 -13.88 9.40
CA ALA A 60 21.52 -12.48 9.70
C ALA A 60 22.65 -11.89 8.83
N SER A 61 23.79 -12.60 8.73
CA SER A 61 24.93 -12.15 7.94
C SER A 61 24.64 -12.14 6.44
N SER A 62 23.88 -13.13 5.95
CA SER A 62 23.43 -13.19 4.55
C SER A 62 22.45 -12.06 4.23
N ALA A 63 21.49 -11.80 5.12
CA ALA A 63 20.51 -10.73 4.96
C ALA A 63 21.19 -9.35 4.94
N SER A 64 22.12 -9.10 5.85
CA SER A 64 22.90 -7.85 5.89
C SER A 64 23.78 -7.69 4.63
N SER A 65 24.48 -8.75 4.21
CA SER A 65 25.30 -8.70 2.99
C SER A 65 24.47 -8.45 1.73
N ALA A 66 23.33 -9.14 1.61
CA ALA A 66 22.41 -8.95 0.50
C ALA A 66 21.79 -7.54 0.51
N GLN A 67 21.40 -7.03 1.67
CA GLN A 67 20.86 -5.67 1.78
C GLN A 67 21.90 -4.63 1.39
N SER A 68 23.13 -4.71 1.89
CA SER A 68 24.24 -3.83 1.47
C SER A 68 24.45 -3.86 -0.05
N TRP A 69 24.40 -5.05 -0.66
CA TRP A 69 24.50 -5.17 -2.12
C TRP A 69 23.32 -4.49 -2.84
N VAL A 70 22.09 -4.65 -2.35
CA VAL A 70 20.90 -4.00 -2.92
C VAL A 70 21.00 -2.48 -2.79
N ILE A 71 21.41 -1.96 -1.65
CA ILE A 71 21.56 -0.52 -1.43
C ILE A 71 22.60 0.08 -2.37
N LEU A 72 23.78 -0.54 -2.47
CA LEU A 72 24.87 -0.06 -3.30
C LEU A 72 24.53 -0.08 -4.80
N ASN A 73 23.88 -1.15 -5.29
CA ASN A 73 23.67 -1.36 -6.73
C ASN A 73 22.29 -0.90 -7.22
N PHE A 74 21.27 -0.95 -6.36
CA PHE A 74 19.86 -0.70 -6.70
C PHE A 74 19.18 0.36 -5.84
N GLY A 75 19.87 1.02 -4.91
CA GLY A 75 19.29 2.13 -4.13
C GLY A 75 18.71 3.24 -5.02
N TRP A 76 19.43 3.61 -6.08
CA TRP A 76 18.96 4.57 -7.10
C TRP A 76 17.66 4.09 -7.80
N PHE A 77 17.51 2.78 -7.99
CA PHE A 77 16.36 2.22 -8.68
C PHE A 77 15.10 2.37 -7.81
N PHE A 78 15.18 2.15 -6.50
CA PHE A 78 14.08 2.43 -5.56
C PHE A 78 13.72 3.92 -5.52
N VAL A 79 14.72 4.81 -5.45
CA VAL A 79 14.49 6.27 -5.42
C VAL A 79 13.84 6.76 -6.71
N LEU A 80 14.33 6.30 -7.86
CA LEU A 80 13.78 6.68 -9.16
C LEU A 80 12.37 6.14 -9.38
N THR A 81 12.15 4.85 -9.09
CA THR A 81 10.86 4.21 -9.35
C THR A 81 9.75 4.71 -8.43
N SER A 82 10.04 4.93 -7.14
CA SER A 82 9.09 5.55 -6.20
C SER A 82 8.59 6.90 -6.70
N SER A 83 9.50 7.75 -7.17
CA SER A 83 9.20 9.05 -7.79
C SER A 83 8.41 8.90 -9.10
N LEU A 84 8.82 7.97 -9.96
CA LEU A 84 8.13 7.67 -11.22
C LEU A 84 6.68 7.24 -10.98
N PHE A 85 6.41 6.47 -9.93
CA PHE A 85 5.07 6.04 -9.57
C PHE A 85 4.15 7.21 -9.23
N VAL A 86 4.64 8.19 -8.46
CA VAL A 86 3.90 9.42 -8.16
C VAL A 86 3.56 10.17 -9.45
N VAL A 87 4.55 10.42 -10.30
CA VAL A 87 4.35 11.12 -11.57
C VAL A 87 3.35 10.36 -12.46
N PHE A 88 3.47 9.04 -12.54
CA PHE A 88 2.61 8.20 -13.38
C PHE A 88 1.13 8.25 -12.97
N VAL A 89 0.81 8.11 -11.68
CA VAL A 89 -0.59 8.14 -11.23
C VAL A 89 -1.19 9.54 -11.34
N LEU A 90 -0.42 10.60 -11.05
CA LEU A 90 -0.86 11.97 -11.23
C LEU A 90 -1.13 12.28 -12.70
N TRP A 91 -0.25 11.83 -13.60
CA TRP A 91 -0.45 11.94 -15.04
C TRP A 91 -1.72 11.18 -15.49
N LEU A 92 -1.96 9.96 -15.01
CA LEU A 92 -3.18 9.21 -15.32
C LEU A 92 -4.43 9.99 -14.91
N ALA A 93 -4.45 10.53 -13.68
CA ALA A 93 -5.58 11.30 -13.16
C ALA A 93 -5.83 12.60 -13.94
N ALA A 94 -4.77 13.32 -14.32
CA ALA A 94 -4.85 14.57 -15.08
C ALA A 94 -5.19 14.35 -16.56
N SER A 95 -4.77 13.23 -17.14
CA SER A 95 -4.99 12.91 -18.56
C SER A 95 -6.45 12.53 -18.89
N ARG A 96 -6.69 12.23 -20.18
CA ARG A 96 -7.96 11.66 -20.66
C ARG A 96 -8.31 10.32 -20.01
N TYR A 97 -7.32 9.54 -19.56
CA TYR A 97 -7.55 8.25 -18.90
C TYR A 97 -8.24 8.43 -17.55
N GLY A 98 -8.07 9.58 -16.89
CA GLY A 98 -8.74 9.91 -15.63
C GLY A 98 -10.28 9.85 -15.69
N ARG A 99 -10.88 9.90 -16.89
CA ARG A 99 -12.34 9.81 -17.09
C ARG A 99 -12.86 8.37 -17.11
N VAL A 100 -11.99 7.36 -17.25
CA VAL A 100 -12.40 5.94 -17.36
C VAL A 100 -13.04 5.51 -16.04
N PRO A 101 -14.25 4.93 -16.03
CA PRO A 101 -14.86 4.38 -14.82
C PRO A 101 -14.26 3.00 -14.47
N LEU A 102 -14.11 2.73 -13.18
CA LEU A 102 -13.70 1.44 -12.60
C LEU A 102 -14.92 0.54 -12.46
N GLY A 103 -15.47 0.15 -13.60
CA GLY A 103 -16.73 -0.58 -13.72
C GLY A 103 -17.31 -0.44 -15.13
N ARG A 104 -18.60 -0.73 -15.25
CA ARG A 104 -19.37 -0.49 -16.47
C ARG A 104 -19.56 1.01 -16.71
N ASP A 105 -19.84 1.38 -17.95
CA ASP A 105 -20.19 2.78 -18.24
C ASP A 105 -21.47 3.17 -17.50
N GLY A 106 -21.44 4.32 -16.81
CA GLY A 106 -22.58 4.81 -16.03
C GLY A 106 -22.82 4.05 -14.71
N GLU A 107 -21.98 3.07 -14.35
CA GLU A 107 -22.06 2.40 -13.05
C GLU A 107 -21.76 3.41 -11.94
N GLN A 108 -22.69 3.52 -10.99
CA GLN A 108 -22.56 4.42 -9.85
C GLN A 108 -21.61 3.82 -8.80
N PRO A 109 -20.94 4.65 -7.98
CA PRO A 109 -20.11 4.15 -6.89
C PRO A 109 -20.89 3.27 -5.92
N GLU A 110 -20.34 2.12 -5.57
CA GLU A 110 -20.94 1.18 -4.61
C GLU A 110 -21.05 1.81 -3.20
N PHE A 111 -20.01 2.55 -2.80
CA PHE A 111 -19.97 3.26 -1.53
C PHE A 111 -20.11 4.77 -1.73
N ARG A 112 -20.91 5.40 -0.86
CA ARG A 112 -21.01 6.87 -0.76
C ARG A 112 -19.63 7.47 -0.49
N THR A 113 -19.39 8.68 -0.98
CA THR A 113 -18.06 9.32 -0.91
C THR A 113 -17.55 9.45 0.52
N VAL A 114 -18.40 9.80 1.49
CA VAL A 114 -18.00 9.91 2.90
C VAL A 114 -17.56 8.56 3.46
N SER A 115 -18.32 7.48 3.19
CA SER A 115 -17.98 6.12 3.63
C SER A 115 -16.68 5.64 2.99
N TRP A 116 -16.46 5.95 1.71
CA TRP A 116 -15.24 5.61 0.99
C TRP A 116 -14.00 6.31 1.58
N VAL A 117 -14.10 7.60 1.85
CA VAL A 117 -13.05 8.38 2.54
C VAL A 117 -12.77 7.81 3.93
N ALA A 118 -13.80 7.48 4.70
CA ALA A 118 -13.65 6.89 6.03
C ALA A 118 -12.95 5.51 5.99
N MET A 119 -13.26 4.67 5.00
CA MET A 119 -12.57 3.39 4.81
C MET A 119 -11.12 3.56 4.40
N MET A 120 -10.79 4.58 3.59
CA MET A 120 -9.39 4.92 3.27
C MET A 120 -8.62 5.41 4.49
N PHE A 121 -9.24 6.24 5.32
CA PHE A 121 -8.67 6.65 6.60
C PHE A 121 -8.34 5.42 7.46
N SER A 122 -9.27 4.46 7.56
CA SER A 122 -9.04 3.21 8.29
C SER A 122 -7.85 2.41 7.77
N ALA A 123 -7.66 2.40 6.45
CA ALA A 123 -6.59 1.64 5.82
C ALA A 123 -5.22 2.34 5.91
N GLY A 124 -5.20 3.67 6.02
CA GLY A 124 -3.96 4.43 6.23
C GLY A 124 -3.45 4.43 7.66
N MET A 125 -4.30 4.11 8.62
CA MET A 125 -3.92 3.98 10.02
C MET A 125 -3.36 2.57 10.26
N GLY A 126 -2.14 2.49 10.81
CA GLY A 126 -1.48 1.20 11.06
C GLY A 126 -0.36 1.28 12.09
N ILE A 127 0.24 0.13 12.39
CA ILE A 127 1.36 -0.01 13.33
C ILE A 127 2.49 0.97 13.01
N GLY A 128 2.73 1.21 11.72
CA GLY A 128 3.73 2.15 11.25
C GLY A 128 3.56 3.58 11.80
N LEU A 129 2.33 4.13 11.79
CA LEU A 129 2.06 5.46 12.35
C LEU A 129 2.26 5.48 13.87
N MET A 130 1.94 4.38 14.56
CA MET A 130 2.16 4.29 16.00
C MET A 130 3.65 4.24 16.35
N PHE A 131 4.42 3.44 15.62
CA PHE A 131 5.85 3.23 15.88
C PHE A 131 6.69 4.44 15.45
N PHE A 132 6.53 4.89 14.20
CA PHE A 132 7.34 5.97 13.62
C PHE A 132 6.75 7.36 13.85
N GLY A 133 5.50 7.48 14.32
CA GLY A 133 4.80 8.76 14.54
C GLY A 133 5.56 9.76 15.39
N VAL A 134 6.27 9.25 16.40
CA VAL A 134 7.20 10.02 17.24
C VAL A 134 8.64 9.80 16.79
N ALA A 135 9.03 8.54 16.60
CA ALA A 135 10.42 8.16 16.45
C ALA A 135 11.10 8.76 15.22
N GLU A 136 10.42 8.82 14.06
CA GLU A 136 11.02 9.32 12.83
C GLU A 136 11.26 10.83 12.80
N PRO A 137 10.23 11.69 13.01
CA PRO A 137 10.46 13.14 13.01
C PRO A 137 11.45 13.54 14.11
N LEU A 138 11.43 12.87 15.26
CA LEU A 138 12.42 13.13 16.30
C LEU A 138 13.83 12.69 15.87
N SER A 139 13.98 11.50 15.27
CA SER A 139 15.27 11.02 14.77
C SER A 139 15.85 11.96 13.72
N HIS A 140 15.02 12.48 12.81
CA HIS A 140 15.45 13.45 11.81
C HIS A 140 15.69 14.85 12.36
N TYR A 141 15.10 15.21 13.52
CA TYR A 141 15.44 16.44 14.21
C TYR A 141 16.80 16.34 14.90
N ILE A 142 17.09 15.22 15.57
CA ILE A 142 18.37 14.98 16.26
C ILE A 142 19.51 14.75 15.25
N SER A 143 19.28 13.90 14.25
CA SER A 143 20.22 13.52 13.20
C SER A 143 19.55 13.65 11.83
N PRO A 144 19.52 14.87 11.26
CA PRO A 144 18.94 15.12 9.95
C PRO A 144 19.59 14.27 8.86
N PRO A 145 18.90 14.08 7.72
CA PRO A 145 19.50 13.44 6.56
C PRO A 145 20.87 14.05 6.22
N PRO A 146 21.90 13.25 5.90
CA PRO A 146 23.25 13.77 5.68
C PRO A 146 23.28 14.90 4.65
N GLY A 147 23.92 16.02 5.00
CA GLY A 147 24.05 17.20 4.12
C GLY A 147 22.83 18.13 4.08
N SER A 148 21.77 17.89 4.87
CA SER A 148 20.54 18.70 4.82
C SER A 148 20.46 19.82 5.87
N ALA A 149 20.81 19.56 7.13
CA ALA A 149 20.80 20.55 8.21
C ALA A 149 21.66 20.09 9.40
N SER A 150 22.03 21.04 10.26
CA SER A 150 22.62 20.71 11.57
C SER A 150 21.53 20.26 12.54
N GLY A 151 21.73 19.14 13.23
CA GLY A 151 20.76 18.58 14.17
C GLY A 151 20.38 19.55 15.30
N GLN A 152 19.17 19.38 15.83
CA GLN A 152 18.62 20.17 16.94
C GLN A 152 18.51 21.68 16.67
N THR A 153 18.31 22.06 15.41
CA THR A 153 18.08 23.45 15.00
C THR A 153 16.67 23.66 14.47
N SER A 154 16.21 24.92 14.38
CA SER A 154 14.93 25.24 13.74
C SER A 154 14.86 24.79 12.28
N GLU A 155 16.00 24.75 11.57
CA GLU A 155 16.08 24.22 10.22
C GLU A 155 15.93 22.69 10.22
N ALA A 156 16.58 21.98 11.15
CA ALA A 156 16.41 20.54 11.31
C ALA A 156 14.95 20.16 11.60
N MET A 157 14.20 20.97 12.34
CA MET A 157 12.77 20.73 12.55
C MET A 157 11.99 20.74 11.22
N GLN A 158 12.26 21.71 10.35
CA GLN A 158 11.61 21.81 9.04
C GLN A 158 11.99 20.63 8.13
N VAL A 159 13.28 20.27 8.11
CA VAL A 159 13.80 19.12 7.36
C VAL A 159 13.20 17.81 7.89
N ALA A 160 13.08 17.66 9.20
CA ALA A 160 12.52 16.47 9.83
C ALA A 160 11.06 16.25 9.43
N MET A 161 10.25 17.32 9.48
CA MET A 161 8.85 17.26 9.06
C MET A 161 8.73 16.99 7.56
N ALA A 162 9.50 17.67 6.70
CA ALA A 162 9.48 17.42 5.26
C ALA A 162 9.86 15.98 4.91
N THR A 163 10.93 15.46 5.51
CA THR A 163 11.45 14.10 5.28
C THR A 163 10.44 13.05 5.73
N THR A 164 9.82 13.26 6.89
CA THR A 164 8.77 12.36 7.39
C THR A 164 7.56 12.37 6.46
N LEU A 165 7.08 13.55 6.04
CA LEU A 165 5.97 13.62 5.09
C LEU A 165 6.33 12.96 3.74
N PHE A 166 7.58 13.06 3.29
CA PHE A 166 8.03 12.39 2.07
C PHE A 166 7.87 10.88 2.12
N HIS A 167 8.16 10.24 3.26
CA HIS A 167 8.01 8.80 3.43
C HIS A 167 6.56 8.32 3.62
N TRP A 168 5.65 9.18 4.10
CA TRP A 168 4.30 8.78 4.53
C TRP A 168 3.12 9.42 3.77
N THR A 169 3.39 10.24 2.74
CA THR A 169 2.36 10.91 1.92
C THR A 169 2.37 10.38 0.47
N LEU A 170 2.65 11.21 -0.53
CA LEU A 170 2.35 10.91 -1.93
C LEU A 170 2.99 9.62 -2.45
N HIS A 171 4.22 9.30 -2.05
CA HIS A 171 4.97 8.15 -2.58
C HIS A 171 4.37 6.78 -2.22
N PRO A 172 4.15 6.41 -0.93
CA PRO A 172 3.50 5.14 -0.61
C PRO A 172 2.11 5.05 -1.25
N TRP A 173 1.34 6.12 -1.18
CA TRP A 173 -0.03 6.14 -1.69
C TRP A 173 -0.10 6.05 -3.22
N ALA A 174 0.91 6.55 -3.94
CA ALA A 174 1.03 6.33 -5.37
C ALA A 174 1.36 4.87 -5.71
N MET A 175 2.23 4.21 -4.94
CA MET A 175 2.51 2.78 -5.10
C MET A 175 1.24 1.94 -4.92
N TYR A 176 0.46 2.23 -3.88
CA TYR A 176 -0.82 1.57 -3.64
C TYR A 176 -1.86 1.89 -4.71
N ALA A 177 -1.89 3.14 -5.19
CA ALA A 177 -2.78 3.55 -6.27
C ALA A 177 -2.48 2.78 -7.56
N ILE A 178 -1.22 2.49 -7.90
CA ILE A 178 -0.88 1.69 -9.10
C ILE A 178 -1.51 0.31 -9.02
N VAL A 179 -1.21 -0.45 -7.96
CA VAL A 179 -1.69 -1.83 -7.84
C VAL A 179 -3.20 -1.87 -7.65
N GLY A 180 -3.76 -0.96 -6.85
CA GLY A 180 -5.20 -0.86 -6.68
C GLY A 180 -5.94 -0.49 -7.97
N LEU A 181 -5.38 0.42 -8.77
CA LEU A 181 -5.95 0.79 -10.06
C LEU A 181 -5.89 -0.37 -11.05
N VAL A 182 -4.75 -1.07 -11.08
CA VAL A 182 -4.57 -2.26 -11.91
C VAL A 182 -5.61 -3.34 -11.60
N ILE A 183 -5.81 -3.66 -10.31
CA ILE A 183 -6.79 -4.66 -9.88
C ILE A 183 -8.21 -4.16 -10.17
N ALA A 184 -8.55 -2.92 -9.78
CA ALA A 184 -9.89 -2.37 -10.00
C ALA A 184 -10.27 -2.30 -11.48
N TYR A 185 -9.35 -1.84 -12.33
CA TYR A 185 -9.54 -1.81 -13.77
C TYR A 185 -9.62 -3.23 -14.35
N GLY A 186 -8.68 -4.11 -14.00
CA GLY A 186 -8.67 -5.50 -14.46
C GLY A 186 -9.96 -6.24 -14.11
N THR A 187 -10.43 -6.13 -12.87
CA THR A 187 -11.58 -6.87 -12.36
C THR A 187 -12.91 -6.24 -12.74
N PHE A 188 -13.11 -4.94 -12.50
CA PHE A 188 -14.41 -4.29 -12.69
C PHE A 188 -14.63 -3.76 -14.09
N ARG A 189 -13.57 -3.27 -14.75
CA ARG A 189 -13.66 -2.73 -16.12
C ARG A 189 -13.40 -3.79 -17.18
N ARG A 190 -12.49 -4.73 -16.94
CA ARG A 190 -12.11 -5.80 -17.90
C ARG A 190 -12.62 -7.19 -17.55
N GLY A 191 -13.23 -7.40 -16.38
CA GLY A 191 -13.84 -8.67 -16.00
C GLY A 191 -12.86 -9.78 -15.59
N ARG A 192 -11.56 -9.51 -15.51
CA ARG A 192 -10.50 -10.48 -15.19
C ARG A 192 -10.55 -10.92 -13.72
N SER A 193 -9.85 -12.01 -13.39
CA SER A 193 -9.66 -12.47 -12.01
C SER A 193 -8.87 -11.45 -11.17
N GLN A 194 -8.93 -11.56 -9.84
CA GLN A 194 -8.20 -10.67 -8.91
C GLN A 194 -6.71 -11.06 -8.73
N LEU A 195 -6.07 -11.53 -9.80
CA LEU A 195 -4.65 -11.89 -9.82
C LEU A 195 -3.80 -10.70 -10.30
N ILE A 196 -2.58 -10.57 -9.78
CA ILE A 196 -1.63 -9.57 -10.26
C ILE A 196 -1.17 -9.94 -11.67
N SER A 197 -0.97 -11.22 -11.94
CA SER A 197 -0.62 -11.74 -13.27
C SER A 197 -1.64 -11.39 -14.36
N ALA A 198 -2.93 -11.34 -14.04
CA ALA A 198 -4.00 -10.99 -14.98
C ALA A 198 -3.85 -9.56 -15.53
N ALA A 199 -3.22 -8.67 -14.77
CA ALA A 199 -2.89 -7.32 -15.21
C ALA A 199 -1.84 -7.27 -16.31
N PHE A 200 -0.98 -8.28 -16.42
CA PHE A 200 0.12 -8.32 -17.39
C PHE A 200 -0.33 -8.77 -18.78
N ARG A 201 -1.57 -9.21 -18.94
CA ARG A 201 -2.10 -9.68 -20.24
C ARG A 201 -1.84 -8.73 -21.42
N PRO A 202 -1.91 -7.39 -21.28
CA PRO A 202 -1.57 -6.45 -22.37
C PRO A 202 -0.10 -6.47 -22.79
N LEU A 203 0.80 -6.99 -21.95
CA LEU A 203 2.23 -7.16 -22.24
C LEU A 203 2.56 -8.56 -22.74
N ILE A 204 2.10 -9.60 -22.03
CA ILE A 204 2.52 -10.99 -22.24
C ILE A 204 1.45 -11.90 -22.86
N GLY A 205 0.26 -11.35 -23.13
CA GLY A 205 -0.86 -12.07 -23.75
C GLY A 205 -1.29 -13.27 -22.93
N LYS A 206 -1.47 -14.42 -23.61
CA LYS A 206 -1.89 -15.70 -23.00
C LYS A 206 -0.96 -16.21 -21.88
N HIS A 207 0.30 -15.77 -21.84
CA HIS A 207 1.25 -16.19 -20.81
C HIS A 207 0.93 -15.65 -19.41
N ALA A 208 -0.01 -14.70 -19.30
CA ALA A 208 -0.57 -14.24 -18.03
C ALA A 208 -1.27 -15.37 -17.24
N ASN A 209 -1.80 -16.39 -17.92
CA ASN A 209 -2.39 -17.57 -17.28
C ASN A 209 -1.40 -18.77 -17.27
N GLY A 210 -0.15 -18.54 -17.69
CA GLY A 210 0.89 -19.55 -17.82
C GLY A 210 1.95 -19.47 -16.72
N PRO A 211 3.11 -20.13 -16.92
CA PRO A 211 4.19 -20.15 -15.94
C PRO A 211 4.70 -18.76 -15.53
N LEU A 212 4.79 -17.82 -16.47
CA LEU A 212 5.23 -16.45 -16.20
C LEU A 212 4.22 -15.69 -15.32
N GLY A 213 2.93 -15.87 -15.57
CA GLY A 213 1.88 -15.30 -14.72
C GLY A 213 1.94 -15.86 -13.30
N ARG A 214 2.06 -17.18 -13.16
CA ARG A 214 2.24 -17.82 -11.85
C ARG A 214 3.47 -17.28 -11.11
N LEU A 215 4.59 -17.06 -11.79
CA LEU A 215 5.79 -16.45 -11.18
C LEU A 215 5.48 -15.05 -10.62
N ILE A 216 4.70 -14.23 -11.32
CA ILE A 216 4.28 -12.91 -10.86
C ILE A 216 3.41 -13.01 -9.59
N ASP A 217 2.44 -13.93 -9.59
CA ASP A 217 1.58 -14.13 -8.42
C ASP A 217 2.37 -14.69 -7.23
N MET A 218 3.35 -15.57 -7.47
CA MET A 218 4.28 -16.04 -6.44
C MET A 218 5.09 -14.89 -5.83
N MET A 219 5.64 -13.99 -6.66
CA MET A 219 6.35 -12.80 -6.16
C MET A 219 5.43 -11.87 -5.36
N ALA A 220 4.17 -11.74 -5.74
CA ALA A 220 3.18 -10.95 -5.00
C ALA A 220 2.85 -11.56 -3.63
N ILE A 221 2.73 -12.89 -3.53
CA ILE A 221 2.58 -13.61 -2.26
C ILE A 221 3.83 -13.40 -1.38
N PHE A 222 5.03 -13.55 -1.94
CA PHE A 222 6.29 -13.33 -1.21
C PHE A 222 6.42 -11.90 -0.69
N ALA A 223 6.16 -10.91 -1.55
CA ALA A 223 6.15 -9.51 -1.17
C ALA A 223 5.17 -9.26 0.00
N THR A 224 3.94 -9.77 -0.11
CA THR A 224 2.92 -9.62 0.93
C THR A 224 3.34 -10.29 2.24
N LEU A 225 3.92 -11.49 2.18
CA LEU A 225 4.35 -12.26 3.34
C LEU A 225 5.41 -11.50 4.16
N PHE A 226 6.50 -11.09 3.51
CA PHE A 226 7.61 -10.40 4.19
C PHE A 226 7.25 -8.97 4.60
N GLY A 227 6.49 -8.25 3.78
CA GLY A 227 6.01 -6.91 4.14
C GLY A 227 5.08 -6.90 5.35
N SER A 228 4.17 -7.88 5.41
CA SER A 228 3.28 -8.05 6.56
C SER A 228 4.08 -8.45 7.79
N ALA A 229 5.02 -9.40 7.66
CA ALA A 229 5.89 -9.84 8.73
C ALA A 229 6.73 -8.69 9.34
N ALA A 230 7.25 -7.77 8.51
CA ALA A 230 7.95 -6.58 8.99
C ALA A 230 7.08 -5.73 9.92
N SER A 231 5.82 -5.53 9.55
CA SER A 231 4.86 -4.71 10.31
C SER A 231 4.42 -5.39 11.61
N LEU A 232 4.25 -6.72 11.58
CA LEU A 232 3.98 -7.51 12.78
C LEU A 232 5.17 -7.45 13.75
N GLY A 233 6.40 -7.53 13.24
CA GLY A 233 7.62 -7.34 14.03
C GLY A 233 7.67 -5.98 14.71
N LEU A 234 7.41 -4.89 13.97
CA LEU A 234 7.30 -3.54 14.55
C LEU A 234 6.24 -3.47 15.66
N GLY A 235 5.10 -4.14 15.48
CA GLY A 235 4.04 -4.17 16.49
C GLY A 235 4.47 -4.90 17.77
N ALA A 236 5.20 -6.00 17.63
CA ALA A 236 5.75 -6.71 18.78
C ALA A 236 6.79 -5.88 19.52
N LEU A 237 7.67 -5.17 18.80
CA LEU A 237 8.64 -4.23 19.39
C LEU A 237 7.92 -3.10 20.14
N GLN A 238 6.85 -2.54 19.57
CA GLN A 238 6.08 -1.49 20.20
C GLN A 238 5.41 -1.99 21.50
N ILE A 239 4.77 -3.16 21.48
CA ILE A 239 4.11 -3.72 22.68
C ILE A 239 5.14 -4.01 23.78
N ALA A 240 6.23 -4.68 23.43
CA ALA A 240 7.30 -4.98 24.37
C ALA A 240 7.94 -3.72 24.96
N GLY A 241 8.18 -2.70 24.13
CA GLY A 241 8.67 -1.39 24.59
C GLY A 241 7.71 -0.73 25.58
N GLY A 242 6.40 -0.88 25.40
CA GLY A 242 5.40 -0.38 26.34
C GLY A 242 5.41 -1.12 27.67
N LEU A 243 5.53 -2.45 27.65
CA LEU A 243 5.63 -3.27 28.86
C LEU A 243 6.90 -2.96 29.65
N GLU A 244 8.02 -2.78 28.96
CA GLU A 244 9.30 -2.40 29.57
C GLU A 244 9.24 -0.98 30.15
N TYR A 245 8.73 -0.02 29.39
CA TYR A 245 8.67 1.38 29.82
C TYR A 245 7.78 1.60 31.05
N ASN A 246 6.67 0.86 31.17
CA ASN A 246 5.83 0.90 32.38
C ASN A 246 6.45 0.15 33.59
N GLY A 247 7.63 -0.46 33.45
CA GLY A 247 8.26 -1.25 34.50
C GLY A 247 7.54 -2.57 34.81
N TRP A 248 6.71 -3.08 33.90
CA TRP A 248 6.02 -4.37 34.09
C TRP A 248 6.91 -5.55 33.77
N ILE A 249 7.92 -5.34 32.94
CA ILE A 249 8.91 -6.35 32.52
C ILE A 249 10.28 -5.67 32.45
N GLU A 250 11.30 -6.33 32.96
CA GLU A 250 12.69 -5.87 32.86
C GLU A 250 13.35 -6.48 31.62
N SER A 251 13.94 -5.63 30.76
CA SER A 251 14.78 -6.01 29.62
C SER A 251 14.19 -7.15 28.75
N PRO A 252 13.15 -6.88 27.94
CA PRO A 252 12.51 -7.88 27.10
C PRO A 252 13.53 -8.51 26.14
N GLY A 253 13.89 -9.76 26.42
CA GLY A 253 14.78 -10.53 25.58
C GLY A 253 14.10 -11.03 24.30
N LYS A 254 14.90 -11.57 23.38
CA LYS A 254 14.46 -12.19 22.13
C LYS A 254 13.29 -13.17 22.26
N LEU A 255 13.32 -14.05 23.28
CA LEU A 255 12.25 -15.01 23.54
C LEU A 255 10.92 -14.31 23.89
N PHE A 256 10.98 -13.16 24.54
CA PHE A 256 9.79 -12.39 24.91
C PHE A 256 9.11 -11.79 23.67
N TYR A 257 9.88 -11.18 22.77
CA TYR A 257 9.33 -10.68 21.50
C TYR A 257 8.69 -11.79 20.66
N ILE A 258 9.36 -12.96 20.55
CA ILE A 258 8.83 -14.14 19.86
C ILE A 258 7.52 -14.60 20.53
N SER A 259 7.44 -14.55 21.86
CA SER A 259 6.23 -14.93 22.61
C SER A 259 5.06 -13.98 22.32
N ILE A 260 5.29 -12.67 22.26
CA ILE A 260 4.26 -11.69 21.85
C ILE A 260 3.76 -11.99 20.44
N ILE A 261 4.66 -12.17 19.47
CA ILE A 261 4.30 -12.49 18.09
C ILE A 261 3.49 -13.78 18.04
N THR A 262 3.91 -14.81 18.77
CA THR A 262 3.23 -16.11 18.83
C THR A 262 1.82 -15.96 19.41
N LEU A 263 1.67 -15.22 20.51
CA LEU A 263 0.37 -15.01 21.17
C LEU A 263 -0.59 -14.23 20.26
N LEU A 264 -0.12 -13.15 19.64
CA LEU A 264 -0.93 -12.37 18.69
C LEU A 264 -1.23 -13.17 17.41
N THR A 265 -0.30 -14.05 17.01
CA THR A 265 -0.51 -14.99 15.89
C THR A 265 -1.66 -15.95 16.20
N ILE A 266 -1.65 -16.56 17.39
CA ILE A 266 -2.74 -17.43 17.86
C ILE A 266 -4.05 -16.65 17.94
N ALA A 267 -4.03 -15.41 18.44
CA ALA A 267 -5.22 -14.56 18.53
C ALA A 267 -5.85 -14.32 17.15
N PHE A 268 -5.07 -13.96 16.12
CA PHE A 268 -5.63 -13.78 14.79
C PHE A 268 -6.03 -15.11 14.14
N VAL A 269 -5.28 -16.20 14.29
CA VAL A 269 -5.67 -17.50 13.70
C VAL A 269 -7.01 -17.93 14.26
N THR A 270 -7.22 -17.75 15.56
CA THR A 270 -8.51 -18.01 16.22
C THR A 270 -9.61 -17.12 15.63
N SER A 271 -9.33 -15.84 15.41
CA SER A 271 -10.24 -14.90 14.74
C SER A 271 -10.60 -15.39 13.31
N ALA A 272 -9.61 -15.76 12.50
CA ALA A 272 -9.81 -16.23 11.12
C ALA A 272 -10.63 -17.54 11.05
N VAL A 273 -10.41 -18.47 11.98
CA VAL A 273 -11.15 -19.75 12.06
C VAL A 273 -12.61 -19.52 12.50
N SER A 274 -12.82 -18.61 13.45
CA SER A 274 -14.13 -18.34 14.04
C SER A 274 -15.16 -17.80 13.04
N GLY A 275 -14.71 -17.30 11.88
CA GLY A 275 -15.58 -16.82 10.81
C GLY A 275 -16.38 -15.56 11.19
N ILE A 276 -15.96 -14.84 12.24
CA ILE A 276 -16.60 -13.62 12.70
C ILE A 276 -16.15 -12.48 11.77
N GLY A 277 -16.60 -12.48 10.52
CA GLY A 277 -16.33 -11.38 9.57
C GLY A 277 -16.81 -10.01 10.11
N LYS A 278 -17.87 -10.02 10.94
CA LYS A 278 -18.33 -8.82 11.69
C LYS A 278 -17.34 -8.36 12.77
N GLY A 279 -16.55 -9.27 13.32
CA GLY A 279 -15.60 -9.03 14.40
C GLY A 279 -14.39 -8.23 13.92
N ILE A 280 -13.87 -8.57 12.74
CA ILE A 280 -12.77 -7.82 12.09
C ILE A 280 -13.21 -6.39 11.78
N GLN A 281 -14.42 -6.22 11.25
CA GLN A 281 -14.96 -4.88 10.98
C GLN A 281 -15.15 -4.07 12.27
N TRP A 282 -15.66 -4.69 13.33
CA TRP A 282 -15.82 -4.02 14.63
C TRP A 282 -14.48 -3.67 15.28
N LEU A 283 -13.49 -4.58 15.23
CA LEU A 283 -12.13 -4.35 15.69
C LEU A 283 -11.50 -3.16 14.97
N SER A 284 -11.58 -3.13 13.63
CA SER A 284 -11.02 -2.06 12.82
C SER A 284 -11.67 -0.70 13.11
N ASN A 285 -13.01 -0.65 13.18
CA ASN A 285 -13.74 0.57 13.54
C ASN A 285 -13.41 1.07 14.97
N THR A 286 -13.32 0.14 15.92
CA THR A 286 -12.93 0.45 17.31
C THR A 286 -11.53 1.04 17.34
N ASN A 287 -10.61 0.45 16.57
CA ASN A 287 -9.23 0.91 16.49
C ASN A 287 -9.12 2.35 15.97
N MET A 288 -9.91 2.69 14.94
CA MET A 288 -9.98 4.07 14.44
C MET A 288 -10.41 5.06 15.52
N VAL A 289 -11.44 4.72 16.30
CA VAL A 289 -11.94 5.58 17.37
C VAL A 289 -10.88 5.75 18.45
N LEU A 290 -10.26 4.66 18.90
CA LEU A 290 -9.21 4.68 19.92
C LEU A 290 -8.00 5.52 19.47
N ALA A 291 -7.60 5.42 18.21
CA ALA A 291 -6.47 6.18 17.68
C ALA A 291 -6.81 7.66 17.50
N LEU A 292 -8.05 7.98 17.12
CA LEU A 292 -8.55 9.36 17.13
C LEU A 292 -8.58 9.94 18.55
N VAL A 293 -9.04 9.16 19.54
CA VAL A 293 -9.04 9.57 20.96
C VAL A 293 -7.61 9.86 21.42
N LEU A 294 -6.65 9.01 21.08
CA LEU A 294 -5.24 9.24 21.42
C LEU A 294 -4.69 10.51 20.76
N ALA A 295 -4.96 10.71 19.46
CA ALA A 295 -4.51 11.90 18.74
C ALA A 295 -5.12 13.19 19.31
N VAL A 296 -6.41 13.18 19.63
CA VAL A 296 -7.11 14.31 20.26
C VAL A 296 -6.56 14.57 21.66
N PHE A 297 -6.29 13.52 22.44
CA PHE A 297 -5.68 13.65 23.75
C PHE A 297 -4.32 14.36 23.67
N VAL A 298 -3.40 13.88 22.83
CA VAL A 298 -2.08 14.50 22.67
C VAL A 298 -2.20 15.92 22.13
N PHE A 299 -3.13 16.17 21.21
CA PHE A 299 -3.36 17.51 20.67
C PHE A 299 -3.82 18.52 21.74
N MET A 300 -4.69 18.09 22.65
CA MET A 300 -5.25 18.96 23.70
C MET A 300 -4.30 19.19 24.87
N VAL A 301 -3.47 18.19 25.21
CA VAL A 301 -2.56 18.23 26.36
C VAL A 301 -1.17 18.73 25.99
N GLY A 302 -0.72 18.42 24.78
CA GLY A 302 0.58 18.86 24.26
C GLY A 302 0.55 20.31 23.76
N PRO A 303 1.62 20.75 23.06
CA PRO A 303 1.74 22.13 22.58
C PRO A 303 0.82 22.41 21.37
N THR A 304 -0.48 22.58 21.62
CA THR A 304 -1.53 22.73 20.60
C THR A 304 -1.21 23.83 19.58
N LEU A 305 -0.74 25.00 20.04
CA LEU A 305 -0.39 26.12 19.15
C LEU A 305 0.77 25.77 18.22
N LEU A 306 1.77 25.05 18.71
CA LEU A 306 2.88 24.57 17.88
C LEU A 306 2.37 23.62 16.81
N MET A 307 1.55 22.64 17.17
CA MET A 307 0.98 21.67 16.23
C MET A 307 0.18 22.37 15.12
N LEU A 308 -0.65 23.36 15.48
CA LEU A 308 -1.40 24.17 14.52
C LEU A 308 -0.49 24.98 13.59
N ASN A 309 0.59 25.56 14.11
CA ASN A 309 1.58 26.28 13.30
C ASN A 309 2.40 25.33 12.40
N LEU A 310 2.61 24.09 12.84
CA LEU A 310 3.35 23.09 12.08
C LEU A 310 2.56 22.55 10.90
N LEU A 311 1.22 22.58 10.90
CA LEU A 311 0.42 22.15 9.74
C LEU A 311 0.79 22.88 8.44
N PRO A 312 0.64 24.21 8.34
CA PRO A 312 1.01 24.94 7.12
C PRO A 312 2.52 24.93 6.88
N THR A 313 3.32 25.00 7.94
CA THR A 313 4.79 25.00 7.84
C THR A 313 5.30 23.70 7.22
N SER A 314 4.82 22.55 7.70
CA SER A 314 5.23 21.22 7.23
C SER A 314 4.78 20.99 5.79
N LEU A 315 3.59 21.44 5.41
CA LEU A 315 3.11 21.35 4.03
C LEU A 315 3.97 22.22 3.08
N GLY A 316 4.26 23.47 3.48
CA GLY A 316 5.08 24.39 2.69
C GLY A 316 6.51 23.88 2.48
N ILE A 317 7.15 23.43 3.56
CA ILE A 317 8.52 22.90 3.47
C ILE A 317 8.58 21.56 2.72
N TYR A 318 7.59 20.69 2.90
CA TYR A 318 7.47 19.45 2.12
C TYR A 318 7.48 19.74 0.60
N ILE A 319 6.64 20.68 0.15
CA ILE A 319 6.59 21.08 -1.27
C ILE A 319 7.92 21.67 -1.72
N LYS A 320 8.54 22.54 -0.91
CA LYS A 320 9.83 23.18 -1.23
C LYS A 320 10.95 22.14 -1.41
N MET A 321 11.03 21.15 -0.52
CA MET A 321 12.11 20.17 -0.50
C MET A 321 11.85 18.94 -1.38
N LEU A 322 10.63 18.78 -1.91
CA LEU A 322 10.22 17.58 -2.63
C LEU A 322 11.18 17.17 -3.77
N PRO A 323 11.62 18.07 -4.68
CA PRO A 323 12.52 17.69 -5.76
C PRO A 323 13.89 17.20 -5.26
N GLU A 324 14.41 17.81 -4.21
CA GLU A 324 15.69 17.40 -3.61
C GLU A 324 15.57 16.01 -2.97
N MET A 325 14.50 15.77 -2.21
CA MET A 325 14.25 14.47 -1.59
C MET A 325 14.03 13.36 -2.64
N MET A 326 13.33 13.66 -3.74
CA MET A 326 13.14 12.73 -4.87
C MET A 326 14.45 12.36 -5.57
N ALA A 327 15.46 13.23 -5.53
CA ALA A 327 16.75 13.03 -6.18
C ALA A 327 17.85 12.50 -5.24
N ARG A 328 17.56 12.37 -3.93
CA ARG A 328 18.55 11.95 -2.93
C ARG A 328 18.95 10.49 -3.13
N THR A 329 20.20 10.31 -3.55
CA THR A 329 20.81 9.00 -3.84
C THR A 329 22.21 8.91 -3.21
N ASN A 330 22.85 7.75 -3.31
CA ASN A 330 24.22 7.54 -2.82
C ASN A 330 25.25 8.55 -3.37
N ALA A 331 25.02 9.07 -4.58
CA ALA A 331 25.85 10.09 -5.21
C ALA A 331 25.93 11.41 -4.40
N SER A 332 24.97 11.66 -3.51
CA SER A 332 24.87 12.90 -2.73
C SER A 332 25.62 12.91 -1.39
N GLY A 333 26.14 11.76 -0.92
CA GLY A 333 26.75 11.75 0.42
C GLY A 333 27.51 10.49 0.84
N GLY A 334 27.99 9.67 -0.10
CA GLY A 334 28.90 8.56 0.18
C GLY A 334 28.32 7.51 1.14
N GLU A 335 29.17 6.94 2.00
CA GLU A 335 28.82 5.83 2.90
C GLU A 335 27.77 6.22 3.96
N GLN A 336 27.87 7.45 4.51
CA GLN A 336 26.89 7.95 5.47
C GLN A 336 25.49 8.06 4.85
N MET A 337 25.41 8.52 3.59
CA MET A 337 24.15 8.55 2.85
C MET A 337 23.62 7.15 2.55
N ASN A 338 24.49 6.18 2.25
CA ASN A 338 24.07 4.79 2.04
C ASN A 338 23.42 4.21 3.29
N SER A 339 24.05 4.37 4.46
CA SER A 339 23.50 3.92 5.74
C SER A 339 22.15 4.59 6.04
N TRP A 340 22.06 5.90 5.81
CA TRP A 340 20.81 6.65 6.02
C TRP A 340 19.69 6.21 5.07
N LEU A 341 19.98 6.06 3.77
CA LEU A 341 19.01 5.56 2.78
C LEU A 341 18.54 4.15 3.13
N ALA A 342 19.45 3.30 3.59
CA ALA A 342 19.16 1.93 3.98
C ALA A 342 18.25 1.84 5.22
N GLY A 343 18.45 2.71 6.22
CA GLY A 343 17.62 2.75 7.43
C GLY A 343 16.28 3.48 7.26
N TRP A 344 16.17 4.37 6.26
CA TRP A 344 15.01 5.23 6.05
C TRP A 344 14.40 5.08 4.66
N THR A 345 14.82 5.89 3.69
CA THR A 345 14.11 6.06 2.42
C THR A 345 13.95 4.76 1.61
N VAL A 346 15.02 3.98 1.43
CA VAL A 346 14.97 2.72 0.67
C VAL A 346 14.28 1.63 1.48
N PHE A 347 14.43 1.61 2.80
CA PHE A 347 13.63 0.75 3.67
C PHE A 347 12.13 1.02 3.49
N TYR A 348 11.70 2.28 3.56
CA TYR A 348 10.31 2.65 3.35
C TYR A 348 9.82 2.28 1.95
N TRP A 349 10.58 2.57 0.89
CA TRP A 349 10.21 2.14 -0.46
C TRP A 349 10.04 0.64 -0.57
N ALA A 350 10.98 -0.14 -0.05
CA ALA A 350 10.88 -1.58 -0.03
C ALA A 350 9.65 -2.07 0.75
N TRP A 351 9.42 -1.51 1.95
CA TRP A 351 8.30 -1.86 2.80
C TRP A 351 6.96 -1.54 2.12
N TRP A 352 6.80 -0.34 1.56
CA TRP A 352 5.60 0.05 0.84
C TRP A 352 5.34 -0.81 -0.38
N ILE A 353 6.37 -1.08 -1.19
CA ILE A 353 6.28 -1.96 -2.36
C ILE A 353 5.80 -3.35 -1.96
N SER A 354 6.35 -3.90 -0.88
CA SER A 354 5.97 -5.23 -0.36
C SER A 354 4.50 -5.32 0.09
N TRP A 355 3.91 -4.20 0.51
CA TRP A 355 2.51 -4.09 0.92
C TRP A 355 1.52 -3.83 -0.21
N THR A 356 2.00 -3.47 -1.39
CA THR A 356 1.10 -3.05 -2.48
C THR A 356 0.09 -4.09 -2.95
N PRO A 357 0.36 -5.42 -2.98
CA PRO A 357 -0.69 -6.39 -3.35
C PRO A 357 -1.84 -6.39 -2.35
N PHE A 358 -1.52 -6.33 -1.06
CA PHE A 358 -2.49 -6.28 0.02
C PHE A 358 -3.32 -4.99 -0.02
N VAL A 359 -2.66 -3.84 0.09
CA VAL A 359 -3.34 -2.55 0.16
C VAL A 359 -4.06 -2.23 -1.15
N GLY A 360 -3.43 -2.54 -2.28
CA GLY A 360 -4.01 -2.35 -3.60
C GLY A 360 -5.32 -3.13 -3.78
N MET A 361 -5.37 -4.40 -3.36
CA MET A 361 -6.60 -5.20 -3.45
C MET A 361 -7.72 -4.64 -2.58
N PHE A 362 -7.41 -4.17 -1.37
CA PHE A 362 -8.38 -3.52 -0.49
C PHE A 362 -8.95 -2.25 -1.13
N ILE A 363 -8.07 -1.33 -1.56
CA ILE A 363 -8.46 -0.06 -2.18
C ILE A 363 -9.25 -0.29 -3.47
N ALA A 364 -8.88 -1.29 -4.26
CA ALA A 364 -9.62 -1.66 -5.46
C ALA A 364 -11.08 -1.97 -5.12
N ARG A 365 -11.32 -2.90 -4.18
CA ARG A 365 -12.67 -3.37 -3.80
C ARG A 365 -13.59 -2.23 -3.36
N ILE A 366 -13.09 -1.31 -2.53
CA ILE A 366 -13.92 -0.20 -2.04
C ILE A 366 -14.15 0.91 -3.08
N SER A 367 -13.49 0.84 -4.25
CA SER A 367 -13.50 1.92 -5.25
C SER A 367 -14.28 1.60 -6.53
N ARG A 368 -15.08 0.53 -6.53
CA ARG A 368 -15.94 0.16 -7.66
C ARG A 368 -16.89 1.30 -8.05
N GLY A 369 -17.03 1.56 -9.35
CA GLY A 369 -17.88 2.61 -9.91
C GLY A 369 -17.29 4.03 -9.86
N ARG A 370 -16.08 4.22 -9.31
CA ARG A 370 -15.37 5.51 -9.35
C ARG A 370 -14.61 5.70 -10.65
N THR A 371 -14.34 6.93 -11.05
CA THR A 371 -13.40 7.19 -12.17
C THR A 371 -11.95 7.07 -11.70
N ILE A 372 -11.02 6.80 -12.63
CA ILE A 372 -9.57 6.78 -12.34
C ILE A 372 -9.14 8.07 -11.64
N ARG A 373 -9.64 9.23 -12.06
CA ARG A 373 -9.31 10.50 -11.43
C ARG A 373 -9.80 10.56 -9.98
N GLN A 374 -11.06 10.22 -9.73
CA GLN A 374 -11.60 10.20 -8.37
C GLN A 374 -10.80 9.24 -7.48
N PHE A 375 -10.53 8.04 -7.99
CA PHE A 375 -9.72 7.02 -7.33
C PHE A 375 -8.34 7.58 -6.93
N VAL A 376 -7.54 8.05 -7.89
CA VAL A 376 -6.18 8.53 -7.62
C VAL A 376 -6.22 9.72 -6.65
N THR A 377 -7.12 10.69 -6.86
CA THR A 377 -7.21 11.85 -5.97
C THR A 377 -7.54 11.46 -4.53
N GLY A 378 -8.50 10.56 -4.30
CA GLY A 378 -8.84 10.13 -2.94
C GLY A 378 -7.75 9.28 -2.30
N VAL A 379 -7.17 8.32 -3.04
CA VAL A 379 -6.09 7.44 -2.53
C VAL A 379 -4.87 8.26 -2.13
N LEU A 380 -4.51 9.31 -2.87
CA LEU A 380 -3.35 10.14 -2.54
C LEU A 380 -3.67 11.14 -1.44
N LEU A 381 -4.77 11.89 -1.53
CA LEU A 381 -5.00 13.03 -0.65
C LEU A 381 -5.51 12.63 0.73
N VAL A 382 -6.47 11.71 0.83
CA VAL A 382 -7.12 11.38 2.11
C VAL A 382 -6.07 10.89 3.11
N PRO A 383 -5.27 9.86 2.80
CA PRO A 383 -4.34 9.33 3.79
C PRO A 383 -3.13 10.24 4.00
N SER A 384 -2.70 11.01 2.98
CA SER A 384 -1.63 11.99 3.15
C SER A 384 -2.01 13.10 4.15
N LEU A 385 -3.28 13.51 4.19
CA LEU A 385 -3.77 14.45 5.19
C LEU A 385 -3.77 13.84 6.59
N VAL A 386 -4.10 12.54 6.72
CA VAL A 386 -4.02 11.83 8.00
C VAL A 386 -2.58 11.78 8.49
N SER A 387 -1.63 11.40 7.62
CA SER A 387 -0.20 11.41 7.95
C SER A 387 0.25 12.81 8.37
N LEU A 388 -0.14 13.86 7.63
CA LEU A 388 0.19 15.24 7.98
C LEU A 388 -0.28 15.61 9.39
N VAL A 389 -1.54 15.35 9.72
CA VAL A 389 -2.08 15.64 11.06
C VAL A 389 -1.41 14.79 12.12
N TRP A 390 -1.20 13.50 11.86
CA TRP A 390 -0.58 12.58 12.82
C TRP A 390 0.85 13.00 13.17
N PHE A 391 1.71 13.21 12.17
CA PHE A 391 3.11 13.58 12.42
C PHE A 391 3.25 15.00 12.99
N THR A 392 2.35 15.94 12.67
CA THR A 392 2.37 17.27 13.30
C THR A 392 1.96 17.21 14.78
N ILE A 393 1.02 16.34 15.15
CA ILE A 393 0.64 16.10 16.55
C ILE A 393 1.78 15.40 17.30
N PHE A 394 2.13 14.17 16.91
CA PHE A 394 3.05 13.35 17.68
C PHE A 394 4.52 13.76 17.50
N GLY A 395 4.94 13.99 16.26
CA GLY A 395 6.31 14.41 15.96
C GLY A 395 6.61 15.83 16.44
N GLY A 396 5.67 16.75 16.22
CA GLY A 396 5.78 18.12 16.71
C GLY A 396 5.85 18.19 18.24
N ALA A 397 5.00 17.43 18.93
CA ALA A 397 5.03 17.32 20.39
C ALA A 397 6.36 16.78 20.92
N ALA A 398 6.90 15.73 20.28
CA ALA A 398 8.15 15.11 20.72
C ALA A 398 9.38 16.00 20.50
N ILE A 399 9.42 16.74 19.40
CA ILE A 399 10.49 17.72 19.16
C ILE A 399 10.46 18.80 20.25
N GLU A 400 9.27 19.28 20.64
CA GLU A 400 9.14 20.25 21.72
C GLU A 400 9.54 19.66 23.07
N ALA A 401 9.12 18.44 23.37
CA ALA A 401 9.49 17.75 24.60
C ALA A 401 11.01 17.59 24.75
N VAL A 402 11.76 17.36 23.66
CA VAL A 402 13.23 17.39 23.70
C VAL A 402 13.76 18.80 23.96
N ARG A 403 13.20 19.83 23.31
CA ARG A 403 13.64 21.23 23.49
C ARG A 403 13.42 21.72 24.93
N GLU A 404 12.37 21.25 25.58
CA GLU A 404 12.05 21.57 26.98
C GLU A 404 12.79 20.68 27.99
N GLY A 405 13.53 19.66 27.53
CA GLY A 405 14.23 18.70 28.39
C GLY A 405 13.31 17.67 29.07
N ALA A 406 12.04 17.60 28.66
CA ALA A 406 11.06 16.61 29.12
C ALA A 406 11.25 15.23 28.47
N PHE A 407 12.00 15.15 27.37
CA PHE A 407 12.30 13.90 26.66
C PHE A 407 13.81 13.63 26.67
N GLN A 408 14.20 12.44 27.13
CA GLN A 408 15.60 12.01 27.30
C GLN A 408 16.07 11.19 26.10
N LEU A 409 17.22 11.55 25.53
CA LEU A 409 17.85 10.79 24.45
C LEU A 409 18.78 9.70 25.02
N ALA A 410 18.64 8.47 24.55
CA ALA A 410 19.53 7.38 24.93
C ALA A 410 20.83 7.47 24.11
N ASN A 411 21.95 7.78 24.77
CA ASN A 411 23.25 7.99 24.10
C ASN A 411 23.21 9.03 22.95
N GLY A 412 22.36 10.05 23.08
CA GLY A 412 22.19 11.08 22.04
C GLY A 412 21.35 10.62 20.84
N ALA A 413 20.73 9.44 20.89
CA ALA A 413 19.85 8.91 19.85
C ALA A 413 18.43 8.65 20.38
N VAL A 414 17.49 8.51 19.44
CA VAL A 414 16.10 8.16 19.73
C VAL A 414 15.98 6.64 19.82
N ASN A 415 15.45 6.12 20.93
CA ASN A 415 15.03 4.73 21.01
C ASN A 415 13.60 4.59 20.45
N SER A 416 13.48 4.11 19.21
CA SER A 416 12.18 4.00 18.53
C SER A 416 11.15 3.17 19.29
N ASN A 417 11.56 2.14 20.02
CA ASN A 417 10.65 1.26 20.76
C ASN A 417 10.01 1.99 21.98
N HIS A 418 10.71 2.98 22.54
CA HIS A 418 10.26 3.73 23.73
C HIS A 418 9.71 5.12 23.40
N ALA A 419 10.00 5.65 22.22
CA ALA A 419 9.79 7.06 21.92
C ALA A 419 8.34 7.54 22.11
N LEU A 420 7.35 6.76 21.67
CA LEU A 420 5.95 7.11 21.90
C LEU A 420 5.57 7.10 23.38
N TYR A 421 6.04 6.12 24.15
CA TYR A 421 5.73 6.00 25.57
C TYR A 421 6.39 7.10 26.39
N GLN A 422 7.62 7.46 26.03
CA GLN A 422 8.33 8.56 26.65
C GLN A 422 7.70 9.92 26.38
N LEU A 423 7.14 10.14 25.18
CA LEU A 423 6.31 11.32 24.95
C LEU A 423 5.07 11.30 25.85
N LEU A 424 4.39 10.17 25.97
CA LEU A 424 3.19 10.06 26.81
C LEU A 424 3.48 10.24 28.31
N ASP A 425 4.70 9.92 28.77
CA ASP A 425 5.15 10.14 30.15
C ASP A 425 5.25 11.62 30.52
N SER A 426 5.49 12.49 29.53
CA SER A 426 5.45 13.94 29.72
C SER A 426 4.04 14.50 29.92
N TYR A 427 3.00 13.67 29.78
CA TYR A 427 1.60 14.06 29.84
C TYR A 427 0.83 13.35 30.98
N PRO A 428 -0.28 13.93 31.48
CA PRO A 428 -1.14 13.25 32.44
C PRO A 428 -1.66 11.91 31.90
N LEU A 429 -2.02 10.99 32.79
CA LEU A 429 -2.56 9.66 32.41
C LEU A 429 -1.59 8.80 31.57
N ALA A 430 -0.27 9.04 31.66
CA ALA A 430 0.78 8.30 30.94
C ALA A 430 0.58 6.78 30.93
N SER A 431 0.31 6.17 32.09
CA SER A 431 0.09 4.72 32.17
C SER A 431 -1.17 4.29 31.41
N ALA A 432 -2.27 5.03 31.51
CA ALA A 432 -3.52 4.71 30.81
C ALA A 432 -3.38 4.87 29.29
N THR A 433 -2.71 5.91 28.82
CA THR A 433 -2.45 6.13 27.39
C THR A 433 -1.43 5.13 26.84
N SER A 434 -0.45 4.72 27.63
CA SER A 434 0.48 3.64 27.27
C SER A 434 -0.23 2.29 27.09
N VAL A 435 -1.15 1.93 27.99
CA VAL A 435 -2.00 0.74 27.83
C VAL A 435 -2.88 0.84 26.59
N LEU A 436 -3.47 2.02 26.35
CA LEU A 436 -4.26 2.28 25.15
C LEU A 436 -3.43 2.05 23.87
N VAL A 437 -2.18 2.52 23.83
CA VAL A 437 -1.26 2.28 22.71
C VAL A 437 -1.00 0.79 22.51
N MET A 438 -0.74 0.03 23.58
CA MET A 438 -0.51 -1.41 23.47
C MET A 438 -1.76 -2.15 22.93
N ILE A 439 -2.96 -1.75 23.35
CA ILE A 439 -4.22 -2.29 22.83
C ILE A 439 -4.39 -1.94 21.34
N LEU A 440 -4.16 -0.68 20.96
CA LEU A 440 -4.21 -0.21 19.57
C LEU A 440 -3.31 -1.04 18.65
N VAL A 441 -2.06 -1.26 19.08
CA VAL A 441 -1.09 -2.05 18.33
C VAL A 441 -1.51 -3.52 18.24
N GLY A 442 -2.02 -4.10 19.34
CA GLY A 442 -2.53 -5.48 19.35
C GLY A 442 -3.71 -5.67 18.39
N ILE A 443 -4.65 -4.72 18.34
CA ILE A 443 -5.76 -4.74 17.38
C ILE A 443 -5.24 -4.61 15.95
N PHE A 444 -4.35 -3.64 15.67
CA PHE A 444 -3.75 -3.49 14.34
C PHE A 444 -3.00 -4.74 13.88
N PHE A 445 -2.30 -5.41 14.79
CA PHE A 445 -1.60 -6.65 14.52
C PHE A 445 -2.58 -7.71 14.02
N VAL A 446 -3.66 -7.96 14.79
CA VAL A 446 -4.66 -8.97 14.45
C VAL A 446 -5.39 -8.63 13.15
N SER A 447 -5.86 -7.38 12.98
CA SER A 447 -6.58 -6.98 11.78
C SER A 447 -5.68 -6.96 10.53
N GLY A 448 -4.43 -6.55 10.68
CA GLY A 448 -3.46 -6.49 9.59
C GLY A 448 -3.04 -7.90 9.13
N ALA A 449 -2.76 -8.80 10.07
CA ALA A 449 -2.44 -10.19 9.76
C ALA A 449 -3.59 -10.91 9.06
N ASP A 450 -4.83 -10.69 9.50
CA ASP A 450 -6.02 -11.25 8.86
C ASP A 450 -6.16 -10.78 7.40
N ALA A 451 -6.07 -9.46 7.18
CA ALA A 451 -6.24 -8.90 5.85
C ALA A 451 -5.12 -9.32 4.88
N ALA A 452 -3.87 -9.42 5.34
CA ALA A 452 -2.75 -9.95 4.56
C ALA A 452 -2.95 -11.43 4.20
N SER A 453 -3.41 -12.23 5.15
CA SER A 453 -3.68 -13.68 4.96
C SER A 453 -4.79 -13.93 3.95
N LEU A 454 -5.84 -13.11 3.96
CA LEU A 454 -6.90 -13.16 2.95
C LEU A 454 -6.38 -12.85 1.54
N VAL A 455 -5.44 -11.90 1.40
CA VAL A 455 -4.87 -11.57 0.08
C VAL A 455 -3.95 -12.69 -0.41
N MET A 456 -3.08 -13.23 0.43
CA MET A 456 -2.25 -14.39 0.04
C MET A 456 -3.12 -15.61 -0.31
N GLY A 457 -4.21 -15.83 0.42
CA GLY A 457 -5.21 -16.85 0.09
C GLY A 457 -5.87 -16.61 -1.26
N THR A 458 -6.29 -15.37 -1.54
CA THR A 458 -6.88 -14.97 -2.83
C THR A 458 -5.92 -15.27 -3.98
N LEU A 459 -4.65 -14.89 -3.86
CA LEU A 459 -3.62 -15.14 -4.88
C LEU A 459 -3.28 -16.63 -5.03
N SER A 460 -3.38 -17.41 -3.95
CA SER A 460 -3.16 -18.86 -3.96
C SER A 460 -4.32 -19.66 -4.56
N GLU A 461 -5.52 -19.09 -4.60
CA GLU A 461 -6.76 -19.74 -5.04
C GLU A 461 -7.37 -19.08 -6.29
N HIS A 462 -6.50 -18.79 -7.27
CA HIS A 462 -6.85 -18.24 -8.58
C HIS A 462 -7.65 -16.93 -8.55
N GLY A 463 -7.44 -16.06 -7.56
CA GLY A 463 -8.05 -14.74 -7.50
C GLY A 463 -9.48 -14.73 -6.95
N THR A 464 -9.87 -15.77 -6.21
CA THR A 464 -11.17 -15.84 -5.53
C THR A 464 -11.39 -14.69 -4.55
N THR A 465 -12.62 -14.18 -4.45
CA THR A 465 -12.97 -13.14 -3.48
C THR A 465 -13.08 -13.67 -2.04
N ALA A 466 -13.30 -14.98 -1.88
CA ALA A 466 -13.50 -15.66 -0.61
C ALA A 466 -12.59 -16.90 -0.56
N PRO A 467 -11.30 -16.74 -0.22
CA PRO A 467 -10.37 -17.86 -0.13
C PRO A 467 -10.75 -18.82 1.01
N SER A 468 -10.34 -20.08 0.87
CA SER A 468 -10.61 -21.09 1.88
C SER A 468 -9.91 -20.77 3.20
N ARG A 469 -10.60 -21.05 4.32
CA ARG A 469 -10.06 -20.79 5.66
C ARG A 469 -8.72 -21.48 5.89
N ARG A 470 -8.51 -22.68 5.32
CA ARG A 470 -7.26 -23.43 5.47
C ARG A 470 -6.07 -22.69 4.89
N THR A 471 -6.21 -22.14 3.68
CA THR A 471 -5.17 -21.36 3.02
C THR A 471 -4.88 -20.06 3.77
N VAL A 472 -5.91 -19.38 4.27
CA VAL A 472 -5.77 -18.17 5.10
C VAL A 472 -5.01 -18.47 6.39
N ILE A 473 -5.40 -19.53 7.12
CA ILE A 473 -4.73 -19.96 8.37
C ILE A 473 -3.26 -20.31 8.12
N PHE A 474 -2.98 -21.04 7.04
CA PHE A 474 -1.62 -21.40 6.65
C PHE A 474 -0.75 -20.16 6.44
N TRP A 475 -1.20 -19.23 5.59
CA TRP A 475 -0.43 -18.02 5.28
C TRP A 475 -0.28 -17.09 6.48
N GLY A 476 -1.31 -16.95 7.30
CA GLY A 476 -1.21 -16.16 8.52
C GLY A 476 -0.20 -16.75 9.49
N THR A 477 -0.29 -18.06 9.76
CA THR A 477 0.65 -18.74 10.69
C THR A 477 2.09 -18.60 10.18
N LEU A 478 2.28 -18.74 8.88
CA LEU A 478 3.58 -18.57 8.25
C LEU A 478 4.08 -17.13 8.33
N THR A 479 3.20 -16.14 8.20
CA THR A 479 3.54 -14.70 8.36
C THR A 479 3.99 -14.40 9.78
N GLY A 480 3.27 -14.89 10.80
CA GLY A 480 3.68 -14.76 12.20
C GLY A 480 5.02 -15.44 12.47
N THR A 481 5.25 -16.61 11.88
CA THR A 481 6.53 -17.34 12.01
C THR A 481 7.68 -16.59 11.33
N VAL A 482 7.47 -16.06 10.13
CA VAL A 482 8.45 -15.23 9.43
C VAL A 482 8.75 -13.95 10.22
N ALA A 483 7.73 -13.29 10.79
CA ALA A 483 7.92 -12.12 11.64
C ALA A 483 8.79 -12.44 12.87
N ALA A 484 8.53 -13.56 13.53
CA ALA A 484 9.33 -14.03 14.66
C ALA A 484 10.79 -14.28 14.26
N ILE A 485 11.03 -14.87 13.08
CA ILE A 485 12.39 -15.11 12.56
C ILE A 485 13.09 -13.80 12.18
N MET A 486 12.41 -12.91 11.47
CA MET A 486 12.96 -11.62 11.05
C MET A 486 13.39 -10.79 12.28
N LEU A 487 12.60 -10.83 13.35
CA LEU A 487 12.96 -10.20 14.62
C LEU A 487 14.10 -10.96 15.30
N ALA A 488 14.05 -12.30 15.31
CA ALA A 488 15.07 -13.14 15.91
C ALA A 488 16.47 -12.95 15.31
N ILE A 489 16.58 -12.66 14.01
CA ILE A 489 17.89 -12.45 13.37
C ILE A 489 18.43 -11.02 13.55
N GLY A 490 17.68 -10.12 14.19
CA GLY A 490 18.24 -8.85 14.67
C GLY A 490 19.40 -9.07 15.63
N ASP A 491 20.21 -8.04 15.87
CA ASP A 491 21.50 -8.17 16.56
C ASP A 491 21.38 -8.95 17.91
N PRO A 492 22.04 -10.12 18.04
CA PRO A 492 22.05 -10.90 19.29
C PRO A 492 22.63 -10.17 20.50
N GLY A 493 23.46 -9.14 20.30
CA GLY A 493 24.15 -8.37 21.33
C GLY A 493 23.50 -7.04 21.71
N ASN A 494 22.54 -6.55 20.92
CA ASN A 494 21.81 -5.31 21.19
C ASN A 494 20.31 -5.46 20.87
N PRO A 495 19.46 -5.77 21.86
CA PRO A 495 18.01 -5.93 21.67
C PRO A 495 17.30 -4.69 21.08
N GLY A 496 17.92 -3.49 21.15
CA GLY A 496 17.44 -2.27 20.51
C GLY A 496 17.56 -2.27 18.98
N GLU A 497 18.34 -3.17 18.39
CA GLU A 497 18.58 -3.29 16.94
C GLU A 497 17.80 -4.45 16.30
N ALA A 498 16.78 -4.98 16.98
CA ALA A 498 15.84 -5.96 16.42
C ALA A 498 15.18 -5.48 15.10
N LEU A 499 15.10 -4.16 14.91
CA LEU A 499 14.62 -3.53 13.69
C LEU A 499 15.50 -3.84 12.47
N THR A 500 16.81 -3.99 12.64
CA THR A 500 17.77 -4.17 11.53
C THR A 500 17.49 -5.44 10.73
N GLY A 501 17.15 -6.54 11.41
CA GLY A 501 16.78 -7.81 10.75
C GLY A 501 15.51 -7.68 9.90
N LEU A 502 14.50 -6.97 10.43
CA LEU A 502 13.25 -6.67 9.71
C LEU A 502 13.52 -5.81 8.47
N GLN A 503 14.33 -4.75 8.60
CA GLN A 503 14.66 -3.85 7.50
C GLN A 503 15.44 -4.55 6.38
N ASN A 504 16.48 -5.31 6.74
CA ASN A 504 17.37 -5.95 5.77
C ASN A 504 16.62 -6.90 4.84
N LEU A 505 15.83 -7.82 5.41
CA LEU A 505 15.08 -8.78 4.62
C LEU A 505 13.97 -8.13 3.80
N THR A 506 13.33 -7.09 4.32
CA THR A 506 12.29 -6.35 3.59
C THR A 506 12.87 -5.72 2.31
N ILE A 507 14.05 -5.09 2.39
CA ILE A 507 14.73 -4.50 1.24
C ILE A 507 15.08 -5.54 0.18
N VAL A 508 15.65 -6.67 0.60
CA VAL A 508 16.07 -7.74 -0.31
C VAL A 508 14.87 -8.35 -1.05
N VAL A 509 13.79 -8.64 -0.33
CA VAL A 509 12.59 -9.27 -0.91
C VAL A 509 11.80 -8.32 -1.81
N ALA A 510 11.83 -7.01 -1.54
CA ALA A 510 11.10 -6.03 -2.34
C ALA A 510 11.73 -5.76 -3.72
N LEU A 511 13.04 -5.98 -3.89
CA LEU A 511 13.76 -5.71 -5.14
C LEU A 511 13.14 -6.37 -6.38
N PRO A 512 12.85 -7.68 -6.42
CA PRO A 512 12.19 -8.28 -7.59
C PRO A 512 10.79 -7.68 -7.82
N PHE A 513 10.06 -7.36 -6.76
CA PHE A 513 8.70 -6.87 -6.87
C PHE A 513 8.62 -5.42 -7.38
N VAL A 514 9.62 -4.57 -7.12
CA VAL A 514 9.66 -3.22 -7.72
C VAL A 514 9.76 -3.29 -9.25
N VAL A 515 10.46 -4.28 -9.80
CA VAL A 515 10.50 -4.51 -11.26
C VAL A 515 9.12 -4.89 -11.79
N VAL A 516 8.39 -5.76 -11.07
CA VAL A 516 7.00 -6.12 -11.38
C VAL A 516 6.12 -4.85 -11.41
N MET A 517 6.26 -3.95 -10.45
CA MET A 517 5.48 -2.71 -10.40
C MET A 517 5.78 -1.75 -11.57
N VAL A 518 7.04 -1.63 -11.99
CA VAL A 518 7.39 -0.84 -13.19
C VAL A 518 6.70 -1.43 -14.42
N LEU A 519 6.75 -2.75 -14.58
CA LEU A 519 6.08 -3.43 -15.70
C LEU A 519 4.55 -3.31 -15.61
N LEU A 520 3.96 -3.30 -14.40
CA LEU A 520 2.54 -3.04 -14.20
C LEU A 520 2.11 -1.67 -14.74
N CYS A 521 2.94 -0.63 -14.55
CA CYS A 521 2.65 0.70 -15.12
C CYS A 521 2.56 0.64 -16.66
N LEU A 522 3.49 -0.08 -17.30
CA LEU A 522 3.49 -0.27 -18.76
C LEU A 522 2.28 -1.10 -19.21
N ALA A 523 1.92 -2.15 -18.48
CA ALA A 523 0.77 -2.99 -18.76
C ALA A 523 -0.53 -2.19 -18.69
N LEU A 524 -0.71 -1.44 -17.60
CA LEU A 524 -1.88 -0.59 -17.39
C LEU A 524 -2.00 0.48 -18.49
N TYR A 525 -0.91 1.14 -18.84
CA TYR A 525 -0.91 2.13 -19.91
C TYR A 525 -1.36 1.52 -21.25
N ARG A 526 -0.81 0.36 -21.63
CA ARG A 526 -1.21 -0.33 -22.87
C ARG A 526 -2.67 -0.79 -22.83
N ASP A 527 -3.17 -1.19 -21.68
CA ASP A 527 -4.55 -1.63 -21.52
C ASP A 527 -5.53 -0.47 -21.62
N LEU A 528 -5.23 0.66 -20.95
CA LEU A 528 -6.07 1.86 -20.97
C LEU A 528 -6.19 2.46 -22.36
N ARG A 529 -5.14 2.37 -23.18
CA ARG A 529 -5.20 2.77 -24.61
C ARG A 529 -6.22 1.96 -25.41
N LYS A 530 -6.52 0.73 -24.98
CA LYS A 530 -7.49 -0.18 -25.59
C LYS A 530 -8.80 -0.24 -24.81
N ASP A 531 -9.03 0.68 -23.87
CA ASP A 531 -10.30 0.75 -23.14
C ASP A 531 -11.46 1.05 -24.12
N PRO A 532 -12.63 0.41 -23.98
CA PRO A 532 -13.78 0.66 -24.85
C PRO A 532 -14.20 2.12 -24.93
N MET A 533 -14.08 2.90 -23.85
CA MET A 533 -14.39 4.33 -23.86
C MET A 533 -13.36 5.12 -24.66
N MET A 534 -12.07 4.75 -24.60
CA MET A 534 -11.03 5.38 -25.40
C MET A 534 -11.20 5.05 -26.88
N LEU A 535 -11.49 3.79 -27.22
CA LEU A 535 -11.71 3.37 -28.60
C LEU A 535 -12.95 4.02 -29.22
N ARG A 536 -14.07 4.10 -28.48
CA ARG A 536 -15.28 4.82 -28.94
C ARG A 536 -15.01 6.30 -29.18
N HIS A 537 -14.26 6.96 -28.30
CA HIS A 537 -13.93 8.37 -28.49
C HIS A 537 -13.06 8.59 -29.73
N LEU A 538 -12.04 7.76 -29.94
CA LEU A 538 -11.19 7.83 -31.13
C LEU A 538 -11.99 7.56 -32.41
N ARG A 539 -12.83 6.52 -32.42
CA ARG A 539 -13.65 6.18 -33.57
C ARG A 539 -14.71 7.24 -33.87
N GLY A 540 -15.33 7.81 -32.84
CA GLY A 540 -16.28 8.91 -32.97
C GLY A 540 -15.64 10.14 -33.63
N ASN A 541 -14.45 10.53 -33.16
CA ASN A 541 -13.72 11.65 -33.75
C ASN A 541 -13.34 11.37 -35.21
N GLU A 542 -12.82 10.17 -35.51
CA GLU A 542 -12.46 9.78 -36.87
C GLU A 542 -13.66 9.80 -37.83
N LEU A 543 -14.82 9.30 -37.38
CA LEU A 543 -16.05 9.29 -38.19
C LEU A 543 -16.58 10.70 -38.45
N ILE A 544 -16.56 11.58 -37.44
CA ILE A 544 -16.97 12.98 -37.59
C ILE A 544 -16.01 13.72 -38.53
N GLU A 545 -14.70 13.57 -38.34
CA GLU A 545 -13.69 14.20 -39.18
C GLU A 545 -13.84 13.77 -40.64
N LYS A 546 -13.98 12.46 -40.90
CA LYS A 546 -14.24 11.93 -42.25
C LYS A 546 -15.55 12.46 -42.84
N ALA A 547 -16.61 12.54 -42.04
CA ALA A 547 -17.89 13.07 -42.48
C ALA A 547 -17.80 14.56 -42.85
N VAL A 548 -17.08 15.36 -42.06
CA VAL A 548 -16.83 16.79 -42.33
C VAL A 548 -16.00 16.96 -43.59
N LEU A 549 -14.88 16.23 -43.73
CA LEU A 549 -14.02 16.32 -44.90
C LEU A 549 -14.77 15.91 -46.18
N TYR A 550 -15.48 14.78 -46.14
CA TYR A 550 -16.29 14.33 -47.28
C TYR A 550 -17.39 15.34 -47.63
N GLY A 551 -18.07 15.84 -46.61
CA GLY A 551 -19.12 16.86 -46.74
C GLY A 551 -18.63 18.13 -47.40
N ALA A 552 -17.53 18.70 -46.89
CA ALA A 552 -16.91 19.90 -47.43
C ALA A 552 -16.43 19.72 -48.87
N VAL A 553 -15.76 18.59 -49.18
CA VAL A 553 -15.28 18.31 -50.54
C VAL A 553 -16.42 18.11 -51.54
N LYS A 554 -17.51 17.44 -51.12
CA LYS A 554 -18.61 17.09 -52.02
C LYS A 554 -19.65 18.21 -52.17
N HIS A 555 -19.91 18.95 -51.10
CA HIS A 555 -21.03 19.90 -51.02
C HIS A 555 -20.59 21.37 -50.84
N GLY A 556 -19.29 21.65 -50.71
CA GLY A 556 -18.78 23.01 -50.60
C GLY A 556 -19.33 23.76 -49.38
N GLU A 557 -19.71 25.03 -49.58
CA GLU A 557 -20.23 25.92 -48.52
C GLU A 557 -21.64 25.55 -48.03
N GLU A 558 -22.38 24.69 -48.73
CA GLU A 558 -23.74 24.28 -48.35
C GLU A 558 -23.76 23.08 -47.37
N PHE A 559 -22.60 22.62 -46.90
CA PHE A 559 -22.51 21.47 -46.01
C PHE A 559 -22.92 21.82 -44.56
N TYR A 560 -23.87 21.04 -44.02
CA TYR A 560 -24.22 21.05 -42.60
C TYR A 560 -24.48 19.63 -42.08
N ILE A 561 -24.17 19.39 -40.80
CA ILE A 561 -24.40 18.10 -40.13
C ILE A 561 -25.75 18.14 -39.44
N VAL A 562 -26.62 17.19 -39.76
CA VAL A 562 -27.88 16.95 -39.03
C VAL A 562 -27.70 15.75 -38.11
N VAL A 563 -27.80 15.98 -36.80
CA VAL A 563 -27.80 14.91 -35.79
C VAL A 563 -29.25 14.58 -35.44
N GLN A 564 -29.68 13.35 -35.69
CA GLN A 564 -30.97 12.85 -35.22
C GLN A 564 -30.76 11.66 -34.29
N GLU A 565 -31.47 11.67 -33.16
CA GLU A 565 -31.50 10.53 -32.26
C GLU A 565 -32.24 9.37 -32.91
N LYS A 566 -31.55 8.25 -33.11
CA LYS A 566 -32.17 7.04 -33.64
C LYS A 566 -32.98 6.38 -32.53
N LYS A 567 -34.31 6.54 -32.55
CA LYS A 567 -35.21 5.77 -31.68
C LYS A 567 -34.91 4.27 -31.85
N ALA A 568 -34.67 3.58 -30.73
CA ALA A 568 -34.38 2.15 -30.72
C ALA A 568 -35.49 1.39 -31.47
N SER A 569 -35.12 0.47 -32.37
CA SER A 569 -36.12 -0.33 -33.07
C SER A 569 -36.85 -1.22 -32.06
N ALA A 570 -38.15 -1.46 -32.26
CA ALA A 570 -38.98 -2.30 -31.38
C ALA A 570 -38.39 -3.70 -31.14
N LYS A 571 -37.53 -4.20 -32.05
CA LYS A 571 -36.81 -5.46 -31.90
C LYS A 571 -35.74 -5.44 -30.81
N THR A 572 -35.06 -4.30 -30.66
CA THR A 572 -33.97 -4.08 -29.69
C THR A 572 -34.52 -3.80 -28.29
N ALA A 573 -35.73 -3.22 -28.20
CA ALA A 573 -36.44 -3.03 -26.95
C ALA A 573 -36.91 -4.37 -26.33
N ALA A 574 -37.40 -5.29 -27.17
CA ALA A 574 -37.83 -6.62 -26.71
C ALA A 574 -36.66 -7.49 -26.20
N GLU A 575 -35.47 -7.42 -26.82
CA GLU A 575 -34.28 -8.14 -26.34
C GLU A 575 -33.68 -7.53 -25.06
N ALA A 576 -33.83 -6.22 -24.86
CA ALA A 576 -33.45 -5.54 -23.62
C ALA A 576 -34.40 -5.89 -22.46
N GLU A 577 -35.70 -6.03 -22.72
CA GLU A 577 -36.67 -6.48 -21.70
C GLU A 577 -36.44 -7.93 -21.28
N VAL A 578 -36.12 -8.84 -22.22
CA VAL A 578 -35.87 -10.26 -21.94
C VAL A 578 -34.56 -10.49 -21.17
N THR A 579 -33.60 -9.56 -21.24
CA THR A 579 -32.35 -9.63 -20.45
C THR A 579 -32.43 -8.91 -19.11
N SER A 580 -33.55 -8.26 -18.81
CA SER A 580 -33.81 -7.51 -17.58
C SER A 580 -34.71 -8.22 -16.55
N ASN A 581 -35.17 -9.45 -16.85
CA ASN A 581 -35.88 -10.32 -15.91
C ASN A 581 -34.98 -11.43 -15.36
#